data_AF-A0A4Y3W892-F1
#
_entry.id   AF-A0A4Y3W892-F1
#
_cell.length_a   1.000
_cell.length_b   1.000
_cell.length_c   1.000
_cell.angle_alpha   90.00
_cell.angle_beta   90.00
_cell.angle_gamma   90.00
#
_symmetry.space_group_name_H-M   'P 1'
#
loop_
_entity.id
_entity.type
_entity.pdbx_description
1 polymer ?
#
loop_
_entity_poly.entity_id
_entity_poly.type
_entity_poly.pdbx_seq_one_letter_code
_entity_poly.pdbx_strand_id
1 'polypeptide(L)' 'MTSVRHSWGEPARFEHKSERECRRCGMVKVTRHEAEGPRDVHWTEFWRDCEQLPAQPTPPCDARREVQS' A
#
# COMPACT_ATOMS: atom_id res chain seq x y z
N MET A 1 -4.46 7.60 -20.70
CA MET A 1 -4.81 7.27 -19.31
C MET A 1 -3.69 7.78 -18.41
N THR A 2 -3.90 8.92 -17.74
CA THR A 2 -2.93 9.45 -16.78
C THR A 2 -2.99 8.60 -15.51
N SER A 3 -2.30 7.45 -15.51
CA SER A 3 -2.00 6.76 -14.25
C SER A 3 -1.06 7.68 -13.48
N VAL A 4 -1.64 8.52 -12.61
CA VAL A 4 -0.85 9.35 -11.71
C VAL A 4 -0.06 8.37 -10.84
N ARG A 5 1.26 8.56 -10.73
CA ARG A 5 2.06 7.69 -9.86
C ARG A 5 1.65 7.94 -8.41
N HIS A 6 1.64 6.88 -7.59
CA HIS A 6 1.47 7.03 -6.15
C HIS A 6 2.58 7.90 -5.57
N SER A 7 2.22 8.74 -4.59
CA SER A 7 3.17 9.48 -3.76
C SER A 7 3.17 8.85 -2.37
N TRP A 8 3.97 7.80 -2.19
CA TRP A 8 4.04 7.08 -0.91
C TRP A 8 4.68 7.94 0.17
N GLY A 9 4.04 8.01 1.32
CA GLY A 9 4.55 8.65 2.52
C GLY A 9 5.70 7.88 3.16
N GLU A 10 6.12 8.37 4.33
CA GLU A 10 7.15 7.71 5.12
C GLU A 10 6.64 6.35 5.61
N PRO A 11 7.50 5.32 5.64
CA PRO A 11 7.09 4.01 6.09
C PRO A 11 6.91 3.99 7.61
N ALA A 12 5.72 3.63 8.07
CA ALA A 12 5.53 3.12 9.42
C ALA A 12 6.12 1.70 9.47
N ARG A 13 7.17 1.51 10.28
CA ARG A 13 7.87 0.23 10.40
C ARG A 13 7.48 -0.48 11.69
N PHE A 14 7.23 -1.76 11.56
CA PHE A 14 6.99 -2.70 12.63
C PHE A 14 7.95 -3.88 12.45
N GLU A 15 8.07 -4.74 13.46
CA GLU A 15 9.04 -5.86 13.48
C GLU A 15 8.99 -6.72 12.20
N HIS A 16 7.78 -7.09 11.75
CA HIS A 16 7.57 -7.96 10.59
C HIS A 16 6.77 -7.35 9.44
N LYS A 17 6.48 -6.04 9.51
CA LYS A 17 5.68 -5.35 8.49
C LYS A 17 6.09 -3.90 8.33
N SER A 18 5.84 -3.35 7.15
CA SER A 18 5.91 -1.92 6.89
C SER A 18 4.67 -1.46 6.16
N GLU A 19 4.20 -0.27 6.52
CA GLU A 19 3.00 0.34 5.96
C GLU A 19 3.38 1.70 5.38
N ARG A 20 2.89 2.01 4.18
CA ARG A 20 3.07 3.31 3.52
C ARG A 20 1.73 3.79 3.02
N GLU A 21 1.31 4.96 3.50
CA GLU A 21 0.12 5.63 3.00
C GLU A 21 0.47 6.54 1.81
N CYS A 22 -0.31 6.46 0.74
CA CYS A 22 -0.21 7.35 -0.39
C CYS A 22 -0.80 8.71 -0.01
N ARG A 23 0.03 9.75 0.00
CA ARG A 23 -0.36 11.14 0.31
C ARG A 23 -1.39 11.71 -0.66
N ARG A 24 -1.62 11.05 -1.81
CA ARG A 24 -2.57 11.50 -2.84
C ARG A 24 -3.97 10.91 -2.71
N CYS A 25 -4.03 9.61 -2.44
CA CYS A 25 -5.26 8.85 -2.56
C CYS A 25 -5.64 8.08 -1.30
N GLY A 26 -4.87 8.22 -0.22
CA GLY A 26 -5.10 7.52 1.05
C GLY A 26 -4.95 6.00 0.96
N MET A 27 -4.48 5.46 -0.17
CA MET A 27 -4.21 4.03 -0.29
C MET A 27 -3.04 3.67 0.62
N VAL A 28 -3.18 2.59 1.39
CA VAL A 28 -2.11 2.04 2.21
C VAL A 28 -1.52 0.83 1.50
N LYS A 29 -0.20 0.84 1.27
CA LYS A 29 0.55 -0.34 0.87
C LYS A 29 1.14 -0.97 2.12
N VAL A 30 0.81 -2.23 2.36
CA VAL A 30 1.41 -3.05 3.42
C VAL A 30 2.37 -4.04 2.78
N THR A 31 3.57 -4.13 3.31
CA THR A 31 4.54 -5.18 2.96
C THR A 31 4.91 -5.91 4.24
N ARG A 32 4.58 -7.21 4.32
CA ARG A 32 4.89 -8.07 5.47
C ARG A 32 5.83 -9.19 5.06
N HIS A 33 6.69 -9.60 5.98
CA HIS A 33 7.53 -10.79 5.85
C HIS A 33 7.20 -11.74 6.99
N GLU A 34 6.91 -12.99 6.68
CA GLU A 34 6.53 -14.02 7.66
C GLU A 34 7.40 -15.25 7.44
N ALA A 35 7.87 -15.86 8.53
CA ALA A 35 8.59 -17.11 8.47
C ALA A 35 7.59 -18.28 8.42
N GLU A 36 7.53 -18.97 7.28
CA GLU A 36 6.76 -20.20 7.11
C GLU A 36 7.74 -21.39 7.14
N GLY A 37 8.04 -21.86 8.36
CA GLY A 37 9.03 -22.90 8.58
C GLY A 37 10.44 -22.44 8.17
N PRO A 38 11.15 -23.13 7.25
CA PRO A 38 12.48 -22.71 6.81
C PRO A 38 12.46 -21.62 5.72
N ARG A 39 11.29 -21.06 5.38
CA ARG A 39 11.14 -20.11 4.27
C ARG A 39 10.63 -18.77 4.77
N ASP A 40 11.22 -17.69 4.25
CA ASP A 40 10.65 -16.35 4.39
C ASP A 40 9.65 -16.11 3.26
N VAL A 41 8.42 -15.75 3.62
CA VAL A 41 7.34 -15.42 2.69
C VAL A 41 7.07 -13.93 2.74
N HIS A 42 7.04 -13.29 1.57
CA HIS A 42 6.79 -11.86 1.44
C HIS A 42 5.43 -11.59 0.83
N TRP A 43 4.60 -10.83 1.53
CA TRP A 43 3.28 -10.44 1.05
C TRP A 43 3.21 -8.94 0.83
N THR A 44 2.51 -8.53 -0.23
CA THR A 44 2.13 -7.14 -0.46
C THR A 44 0.62 -7.04 -0.52
N GLU A 45 0.06 -6.15 0.29
CA GLU A 45 -1.37 -5.89 0.35
C GLU A 45 -1.63 -4.40 0.08
N PHE A 46 -2.80 -4.12 -0.48
CA PHE A 46 -3.26 -2.75 -0.70
C PHE A 46 -4.58 -2.57 0.03
N TRP A 47 -4.69 -1.48 0.78
CA TRP A 47 -5.88 -1.15 1.55
C TRP A 47 -6.34 0.25 1.18
N ARG A 48 -7.65 0.50 1.21
CA ARG A 48 -8.25 1.82 1.05
C ARG A 48 -9.56 1.83 1.81
N ASP A 49 -9.82 2.91 2.55
CA ASP A 49 -11.07 3.08 3.32
C ASP A 49 -11.39 1.86 4.21
N CYS A 50 -10.35 1.31 4.86
CA CYS A 50 -10.41 0.08 5.70
C CYS A 50 -10.76 -1.23 4.97
N GLU A 51 -10.86 -1.23 3.64
CA GLU A 51 -11.06 -2.44 2.85
C GLU A 51 -9.78 -2.90 2.18
N GLN A 52 -9.56 -4.22 2.16
CA GLN A 52 -8.45 -4.84 1.43
C GLN A 52 -8.82 -4.94 -0.05
N LEU A 53 -7.96 -4.43 -0.92
CA LEU A 53 -8.13 -4.49 -2.37
C LEU A 53 -7.55 -5.81 -2.91
N PRO A 54 -8.31 -6.58 -3.71
CA PRO A 54 -7.86 -7.86 -4.26
C PRO A 54 -6.96 -7.64 -5.49
N ALA A 55 -5.80 -6.98 -5.33
CA ALA A 55 -5.01 -6.52 -6.46
C ALA A 55 -3.51 -6.86 -6.36
N GLN A 56 -3.03 -7.58 -7.37
CA GLN A 56 -1.64 -7.61 -7.82
C GLN A 56 -1.66 -7.50 -9.36
N PRO A 57 -1.03 -6.49 -9.99
CA PRO A 57 -0.11 -5.48 -9.44
C PRO A 57 -0.82 -4.35 -8.68
N THR A 58 -0.06 -3.37 -8.18
CA THR A 58 -0.56 -2.19 -7.45
C THR A 58 -1.69 -1.48 -8.21
N PRO A 59 -2.86 -1.24 -7.59
CA PRO A 59 -3.94 -0.48 -8.22
C PRO A 59 -3.51 0.93 -8.62
N PRO A 60 -4.16 1.55 -9.62
CA PRO A 60 -3.85 2.92 -10.02
C PRO A 60 -4.07 3.92 -8.88
N CYS A 61 -3.25 4.98 -8.86
CA CYS A 61 -3.44 6.07 -7.91
C CYS A 61 -4.70 6.85 -8.26
N ASP A 62 -5.53 7.12 -7.26
CA ASP A 62 -6.69 8.00 -7.41
C ASP A 62 -6.35 9.39 -6.87
N ALA A 63 -5.48 10.12 -7.58
CA ALA A 63 -5.03 11.45 -7.18
C ALA A 63 -6.16 12.50 -7.14
N ARG A 64 -7.38 12.15 -7.57
CA ARG A 64 -8.56 13.01 -7.46
C ARG A 64 -8.95 13.33 -6.01
N ARG A 65 -8.43 12.58 -5.02
CA ARG A 65 -8.61 12.90 -3.60
C ARG A 65 -7.76 14.08 -3.11
N GLU A 66 -6.70 14.49 -3.83
CA GLU A 66 -5.90 15.69 -3.47
C GLU A 66 -6.67 17.01 -3.66
N VAL A 67 -7.77 17.02 -4.40
CA VAL A 67 -8.47 18.25 -4.86
C VAL A 67 -9.65 18.64 -3.96
N GLN A 68 -9.84 17.98 -2.81
CA GLN A 68 -10.99 18.22 -1.91
C GLN A 68 -10.61 18.77 -0.52
N SER A 69 -9.46 19.43 -0.38
CA SER A 69 -9.04 20.12 0.86
C SER A 69 -9.11 21.63 0.72
#